data_AF-A0A060YE99-F1
#
_entry.id   AF-A0A060YE99-F1
#
_cell.length_a   1.000
_cell.length_b   1.000
_cell.length_c   1.000
_cell.angle_alpha   90.00
_cell.angle_beta   90.00
_cell.angle_gamma   90.00
#
_symmetry.space_group_name_H-M   'P 1'
#
loop_
_entity.id
_entity.type
_entity.pdbx_description
1 polymer ?
#
loop_
_entity_poly.entity_id
_entity_poly.type
_entity_poly.pdbx_seq_one_letter_code
_entity_poly.pdbx_strand_id
1 'polypeptide(L)'
;MVASCCRFLCYFCRISRQNQKAMFDHLSYLLENSSVGLASPAMRGSTPLDVAASSVMDNNSLALALEEPDLEKVVTYLAGCGLQSCVMLLAKGYPDIGWNPIEGERYLSFLRFAVFSNGESVEENSNTVVKLLIRRPECFGPALRGEGGNGLLAAMLEAIKISEDPALDLPCTANGEPSGSGEDEEEEVAHTGNAIMSFYSALIDLLGRCAPEMHVSDNTFYSLYFIIKPLFIDDSLIEIQS
;
A
#
# COMPACT_ATOMS: atom_id res chain seq x y z
N MET A 1 2.52 -22.65 6.13
CA MET A 1 2.49 -23.35 4.82
C MET A 1 2.22 -22.38 3.67
N VAL A 2 1.13 -21.61 3.69
CA VAL A 2 0.76 -20.63 2.64
C VAL A 2 1.89 -19.63 2.34
N ALA A 3 2.43 -18.97 3.37
CA ALA A 3 3.55 -18.03 3.25
C ALA A 3 4.75 -18.58 2.46
N SER A 4 5.14 -19.82 2.77
CA SER A 4 6.27 -20.49 2.13
C SER A 4 5.99 -20.82 0.66
N CYS A 5 4.76 -21.22 0.35
CA CYS A 5 4.33 -21.47 -1.04
C CYS A 5 4.34 -20.18 -1.86
N CYS A 6 3.74 -19.10 -1.35
CA CYS A 6 3.78 -17.81 -2.03
C CYS A 6 5.21 -17.31 -2.21
N ARG A 7 6.07 -17.48 -1.21
CA ARG A 7 7.49 -17.08 -1.31
C ARG A 7 8.22 -17.86 -2.40
N PHE A 8 8.00 -19.18 -2.47
CA PHE A 8 8.52 -20.00 -3.56
C PHE A 8 8.02 -19.51 -4.93
N LEU A 9 6.73 -19.17 -5.06
CA LEU A 9 6.17 -18.66 -6.31
C LEU A 9 6.72 -17.29 -6.70
N CYS A 10 6.99 -16.39 -5.74
CA CYS A 10 7.72 -15.14 -6.00
C CYS A 10 9.11 -15.42 -6.58
N TYR A 11 9.87 -16.35 -6.00
CA TYR A 11 11.17 -16.76 -6.55
C TYR A 11 11.04 -17.41 -7.93
N PHE A 12 10.02 -18.25 -8.13
CA PHE A 12 9.74 -18.89 -9.41
C PHE A 12 9.51 -17.86 -10.53
N CYS A 13 8.79 -16.78 -10.24
CA CYS A 13 8.62 -15.65 -11.16
C CYS A 13 9.97 -15.00 -11.50
N ARG A 14 10.83 -14.73 -10.51
CA ARG A 14 12.12 -14.03 -10.72
C ARG A 14 13.12 -14.79 -11.58
N ILE A 15 12.98 -16.11 -11.69
CA ILE A 15 13.93 -16.95 -12.44
C ILE A 15 13.74 -16.84 -13.96
N SER A 16 12.52 -16.60 -14.45
CA SER A 16 12.24 -16.60 -15.89
C SER A 16 11.01 -15.79 -16.27
N ARG A 17 11.08 -15.09 -17.40
CA ARG A 17 9.91 -14.40 -17.99
C ARG A 17 8.78 -15.36 -18.37
N GLN A 18 9.11 -16.60 -18.75
CA GLN A 18 8.09 -17.61 -19.07
C GLN A 18 7.35 -18.06 -17.80
N ASN A 19 8.05 -18.15 -16.67
CA ASN A 19 7.44 -18.46 -15.37
C ASN A 19 6.54 -17.32 -14.90
N GLN A 20 6.99 -16.07 -15.06
CA GLN A 20 6.14 -14.89 -14.82
C GLN A 20 4.87 -14.96 -15.67
N LYS A 21 4.98 -15.24 -16.97
CA LYS A 21 3.81 -15.35 -17.85
C LYS A 21 2.85 -16.44 -17.39
N ALA A 22 3.35 -17.62 -17.02
CA ALA A 22 2.51 -18.70 -16.50
C ALA A 22 1.77 -18.30 -15.22
N MET A 23 2.41 -17.52 -14.34
CA MET A 23 1.75 -16.99 -13.14
C MET A 23 0.76 -15.86 -13.47
N PHE A 24 1.07 -15.02 -14.44
CA PHE A 24 0.21 -13.95 -14.91
C PHE A 24 -1.10 -14.48 -15.52
N ASP A 25 -1.07 -15.64 -16.17
CA ASP A 25 -2.29 -16.30 -16.68
C ASP A 25 -3.27 -16.69 -15.56
N HIS A 26 -2.81 -16.69 -14.30
CA HIS A 26 -3.62 -16.92 -13.10
C HIS A 26 -3.82 -15.64 -12.25
N LEU A 27 -3.51 -14.46 -12.80
CA LEU A 27 -3.53 -13.19 -12.07
C LEU A 27 -4.89 -12.91 -11.42
N SER A 28 -6.00 -13.04 -12.16
CA SER A 28 -7.32 -12.73 -11.62
C SER A 28 -7.68 -13.59 -10.40
N TYR A 29 -7.26 -14.87 -10.38
CA TYR A 29 -7.43 -15.77 -9.23
C TYR A 29 -6.56 -15.33 -8.04
N LEU A 30 -5.32 -14.91 -8.30
CA LEU A 30 -4.44 -14.38 -7.25
C LEU A 30 -5.02 -13.09 -6.64
N LEU A 31 -5.60 -12.22 -7.46
CA LEU A 31 -6.22 -10.98 -7.01
C LEU A 31 -7.52 -11.23 -6.23
N GLU A 32 -8.32 -12.22 -6.61
CA GLU A 32 -9.52 -12.63 -5.84
C GLU A 32 -9.18 -13.12 -4.43
N ASN A 33 -8.03 -13.77 -4.28
CA ASN A 33 -7.54 -14.29 -3.01
C ASN A 33 -6.46 -13.40 -2.38
N SER A 34 -6.33 -12.15 -2.84
CA SER A 34 -5.23 -11.26 -2.43
C SER A 34 -5.27 -10.89 -0.95
N SER A 35 -6.44 -10.79 -0.35
CA SER A 35 -6.64 -10.47 1.07
C SER A 35 -6.16 -11.56 2.04
N VAL A 36 -5.89 -12.77 1.55
CA VAL A 36 -5.46 -13.90 2.39
C VAL A 36 -4.09 -13.60 2.99
N GLY A 37 -4.10 -13.35 4.30
CA GLY A 37 -2.89 -13.17 5.10
C GLY A 37 -2.30 -11.76 5.10
N LEU A 38 -2.96 -10.76 4.48
CA LEU A 38 -2.45 -9.38 4.46
C LEU A 38 -2.49 -8.69 5.83
N ALA A 39 -3.44 -9.05 6.68
CA ALA A 39 -3.66 -8.41 7.98
C ALA A 39 -2.82 -9.00 9.13
N SER A 40 -2.00 -10.02 8.88
CA SER A 40 -1.23 -10.71 9.92
C SER A 40 0.19 -10.13 10.03
N PRO A 41 0.57 -9.48 11.15
CA PRO A 41 1.95 -9.00 11.38
C PRO A 41 2.99 -10.12 11.31
N ALA A 42 2.66 -11.30 11.84
CA ALA A 42 3.47 -12.53 11.76
C ALA A 42 3.65 -13.08 10.32
N MET A 43 3.04 -12.40 9.33
CA MET A 43 3.06 -12.75 7.92
C MET A 43 3.69 -11.61 7.10
N ARG A 44 4.88 -11.16 7.52
CA ARG A 44 5.93 -10.73 6.56
C ARG A 44 6.33 -11.83 5.55
N GLY A 45 5.66 -12.98 5.60
CA GLY A 45 5.62 -13.98 4.54
C GLY A 45 4.92 -13.46 3.29
N SER A 46 5.35 -13.96 2.13
CA SER A 46 4.71 -13.64 0.87
C SER A 46 3.25 -14.08 0.89
N THR A 47 2.39 -13.25 0.30
CA THR A 47 0.95 -13.44 0.14
C THR A 47 0.62 -13.69 -1.33
N PRO A 48 -0.61 -14.10 -1.67
CA PRO A 48 -1.04 -14.18 -3.06
C PRO A 48 -0.87 -12.84 -3.82
N LEU A 49 -1.04 -11.70 -3.14
CA LEU A 49 -0.81 -10.38 -3.71
C LEU A 49 0.66 -10.16 -4.09
N ASP A 50 1.61 -10.64 -3.29
CA ASP A 50 3.05 -10.56 -3.62
C ASP A 50 3.41 -11.42 -4.84
N VAL A 51 2.71 -12.55 -5.03
CA VAL A 51 2.88 -13.40 -6.20
C VAL A 51 2.32 -12.71 -7.43
N ALA A 52 1.14 -12.09 -7.31
CA ALA A 52 0.57 -11.25 -8.37
C ALA A 52 1.51 -10.11 -8.76
N ALA A 53 2.05 -9.38 -7.78
CA ALA A 53 3.05 -8.33 -7.99
C ALA A 53 4.31 -8.88 -8.69
N SER A 54 4.83 -10.02 -8.23
CA SER A 54 6.02 -10.65 -8.82
C SER A 54 5.82 -11.11 -10.26
N SER A 55 4.57 -11.39 -10.66
CA SER A 55 4.23 -11.79 -12.03
C SER A 55 4.34 -10.63 -13.03
N VAL A 56 4.15 -9.39 -12.59
CA VAL A 56 4.21 -8.18 -13.43
C VAL A 56 5.49 -7.36 -13.26
N MET A 57 6.20 -7.56 -12.13
CA MET A 57 7.41 -6.83 -11.78
C MET A 57 8.49 -6.90 -12.87
N ASP A 58 9.03 -5.73 -13.23
CA ASP A 58 10.12 -5.53 -14.21
C ASP A 58 9.83 -6.14 -15.61
N ASN A 59 8.55 -6.31 -15.96
CA ASN A 59 8.14 -6.92 -17.22
C ASN A 59 7.11 -6.05 -17.98
N ASN A 60 7.61 -5.17 -18.85
CA ASN A 60 6.77 -4.23 -19.62
C ASN A 60 5.67 -4.93 -20.41
N SER A 61 5.93 -6.10 -20.99
CA SER A 61 4.93 -6.82 -21.79
C SER A 61 3.77 -7.36 -20.95
N LEU A 62 4.01 -7.72 -19.69
CA LEU A 62 2.95 -8.17 -18.77
C LEU A 62 2.27 -7.00 -18.10
N ALA A 63 3.02 -5.93 -17.78
CA ALA A 63 2.43 -4.69 -17.28
C ALA A 63 1.44 -4.10 -18.29
N LEU A 64 1.79 -4.04 -19.59
CA LEU A 64 0.87 -3.59 -20.65
C LEU A 64 -0.28 -4.57 -20.95
N ALA A 65 -0.17 -5.82 -20.50
CA ALA A 65 -1.24 -6.80 -20.63
C ALA A 65 -2.24 -6.74 -19.45
N LEU A 66 -2.00 -5.90 -18.44
CA LEU A 66 -2.96 -5.68 -17.37
C LEU A 66 -4.21 -5.00 -17.89
N GLU A 67 -5.36 -5.51 -17.48
CA GLU A 67 -6.65 -4.94 -17.86
C GLU A 67 -7.18 -4.01 -16.76
N GLU A 68 -8.03 -3.04 -17.13
CA GLU A 68 -8.68 -2.13 -16.18
C GLU A 68 -9.40 -2.85 -15.02
N PRO A 69 -10.11 -3.98 -15.23
CA PRO A 69 -10.75 -4.74 -14.14
C PRO A 69 -9.77 -5.28 -13.09
N ASP A 70 -8.54 -5.65 -13.47
CA ASP A 70 -7.53 -6.14 -12.53
C ASP A 70 -7.07 -5.01 -11.61
N LEU A 71 -6.82 -3.83 -12.18
CA LEU A 71 -6.44 -2.63 -11.43
C LEU A 71 -7.60 -2.11 -10.58
N GLU A 72 -8.82 -2.10 -11.12
CA GLU A 72 -10.02 -1.68 -10.39
C GLU A 72 -10.27 -2.54 -9.15
N LYS A 73 -10.06 -3.85 -9.25
CA LYS A 73 -10.20 -4.78 -8.12
C LYS A 73 -9.25 -4.41 -6.98
N VAL A 74 -7.97 -4.15 -7.31
CA VAL A 74 -6.97 -3.73 -6.31
C VAL A 74 -7.31 -2.38 -5.69
N VAL A 75 -7.71 -1.41 -6.50
CA VAL A 75 -8.13 -0.08 -5.99
C VAL A 75 -9.38 -0.19 -5.11
N THR A 76 -10.31 -1.10 -5.41
CA THR A 76 -11.49 -1.34 -4.58
C THR A 76 -11.11 -1.92 -3.22
N TYR A 77 -10.16 -2.85 -3.16
CA TYR A 77 -9.64 -3.35 -1.88
C TYR A 77 -8.89 -2.27 -1.09
N LEU A 78 -8.08 -1.46 -1.76
CA LEU A 78 -7.40 -0.32 -1.14
C LEU A 78 -8.40 0.70 -0.56
N ALA A 79 -9.50 0.98 -1.25
CA ALA A 79 -10.57 1.83 -0.73
C ALA A 79 -11.20 1.23 0.55
N GLY A 80 -11.37 -0.10 0.58
CA GLY A 80 -11.79 -0.83 1.77
C GLY A 80 -10.86 -0.60 2.97
N CYS A 81 -9.54 -0.62 2.75
CA CYS A 81 -8.55 -0.32 3.80
C CYS A 81 -8.70 1.09 4.37
N GLY A 82 -9.14 2.07 3.58
CA GLY A 82 -9.39 3.44 4.04
C GLY A 82 -10.66 3.62 4.88
N LEU A 83 -11.52 2.60 4.94
CA LEU A 83 -12.82 2.62 5.62
C LEU A 83 -12.95 1.59 6.75
N GLN A 84 -12.01 0.64 6.85
CA GLN A 84 -12.11 -0.50 7.76
C GLN A 84 -10.86 -0.62 8.62
N SER A 85 -11.06 -0.80 9.92
CA SER A 85 -10.00 -1.12 10.87
C SER A 85 -9.51 -2.56 10.71
N CYS A 86 -8.25 -2.81 11.09
CA CYS A 86 -7.69 -4.15 11.06
C CYS A 86 -8.24 -5.01 12.22
N VAL A 87 -9.22 -5.87 11.92
CA VAL A 87 -9.87 -6.76 12.91
C VAL A 87 -8.86 -7.64 13.66
N MET A 88 -7.79 -8.08 12.98
CA MET A 88 -6.74 -8.89 13.60
C MET A 88 -5.95 -8.13 14.67
N LEU A 89 -5.60 -6.86 14.40
CA LEU A 89 -4.92 -6.01 15.38
C LEU A 89 -5.84 -5.67 16.54
N LEU A 90 -7.11 -5.36 16.28
CA LEU A 90 -8.11 -5.13 17.33
C LEU A 90 -8.26 -6.35 18.24
N ALA A 91 -8.29 -7.56 17.68
CA ALA A 91 -8.35 -8.80 18.45
C ALA A 91 -7.10 -9.02 19.33
N LYS A 92 -5.95 -8.49 18.92
CA LYS A 92 -4.69 -8.51 19.69
C LYS A 92 -4.59 -7.38 20.72
N GLY A 93 -5.58 -6.49 20.82
CA GLY A 93 -5.62 -5.40 21.78
C GLY A 93 -4.92 -4.11 21.33
N TYR A 94 -4.66 -3.96 20.03
CA TYR A 94 -4.12 -2.72 19.48
C TYR A 94 -5.18 -1.61 19.45
N PRO A 95 -4.77 -0.32 19.53
CA PRO A 95 -5.67 0.82 19.38
C PRO A 95 -6.39 0.83 18.02
N ASP A 96 -7.66 1.20 18.04
CA ASP A 96 -8.45 1.38 16.82
C ASP A 96 -8.19 2.75 16.20
N ILE A 97 -7.57 2.77 15.03
CA ILE A 97 -7.32 4.00 14.25
C ILE A 97 -8.39 4.25 13.17
N GLY A 98 -9.33 3.32 12.96
CA GLY A 98 -10.44 3.49 11.99
C GLY A 98 -10.13 3.19 10.52
N TRP A 99 -8.91 2.72 10.21
CA TRP A 99 -8.46 2.33 8.87
C TRP A 99 -7.29 1.33 8.96
N ASN A 100 -6.88 0.74 7.83
CA ASN A 100 -5.86 -0.31 7.77
C ASN A 100 -4.64 0.09 6.90
N PRO A 101 -3.66 0.84 7.47
CA PRO A 101 -2.47 1.26 6.74
C PRO A 101 -1.54 0.09 6.36
N ILE A 102 -1.52 -0.99 7.16
CA ILE A 102 -0.68 -2.17 6.92
C ILE A 102 -1.10 -2.86 5.63
N GLU A 103 -2.40 -3.16 5.50
CA GLU A 103 -2.92 -3.82 4.30
C GLU A 103 -2.89 -2.88 3.09
N GLY A 104 -3.21 -1.59 3.29
CA GLY A 104 -3.18 -0.57 2.25
C GLY A 104 -1.82 -0.43 1.56
N GLU A 105 -0.72 -0.46 2.33
CA GLU A 105 0.66 -0.39 1.80
C GLU A 105 0.95 -1.51 0.79
N ARG A 106 0.42 -2.72 1.04
CA ARG A 106 0.62 -3.89 0.18
C ARG A 106 -0.06 -3.72 -1.18
N TYR A 107 -1.28 -3.17 -1.19
CA TYR A 107 -1.98 -2.87 -2.44
C TYR A 107 -1.29 -1.75 -3.23
N LEU A 108 -0.80 -0.71 -2.54
CA LEU A 108 0.00 0.35 -3.16
C LEU A 108 1.29 -0.21 -3.79
N SER A 109 1.94 -1.16 -3.13
CA SER A 109 3.12 -1.86 -3.65
C SER A 109 2.83 -2.64 -4.93
N PHE A 110 1.69 -3.34 -5.03
CA PHE A 110 1.26 -3.97 -6.28
C PHE A 110 1.06 -2.93 -7.39
N LEU A 111 0.31 -1.85 -7.11
CA LEU A 111 0.05 -0.79 -8.09
C LEU A 111 1.35 -0.15 -8.58
N ARG A 112 2.34 0.02 -7.69
CA ARG A 112 3.67 0.52 -8.06
C ARG A 112 4.34 -0.34 -9.13
N PHE A 113 4.28 -1.67 -9.02
CA PHE A 113 4.85 -2.57 -10.03
C PHE A 113 4.03 -2.60 -11.32
N ALA A 114 2.73 -2.32 -11.27
CA ALA A 114 1.89 -2.20 -12.45
C ALA A 114 2.18 -0.93 -13.25
N VAL A 115 2.45 0.19 -12.58
CA VAL A 115 2.67 1.50 -13.22
C VAL A 115 4.13 1.80 -13.52
N PHE A 116 5.09 1.06 -12.96
CA PHE A 116 6.50 1.32 -13.14
C PHE A 116 7.27 0.04 -13.43
N SER A 117 7.95 0.02 -14.58
CA SER A 117 8.68 -1.17 -15.03
C SER A 117 9.98 -0.76 -15.72
N ASN A 118 11.09 -1.43 -15.37
CA ASN A 118 12.42 -1.20 -15.95
C ASN A 118 12.92 0.26 -15.91
N GLY A 119 12.51 1.05 -14.91
CA GLY A 119 12.96 2.43 -14.76
C GLY A 119 12.03 3.47 -15.38
N GLU A 120 10.96 3.05 -16.07
CA GLU A 120 10.04 3.93 -16.79
C GLU A 120 8.59 3.75 -16.30
N SER A 121 7.80 4.81 -16.43
CA SER A 121 6.36 4.78 -16.15
C SER A 121 5.60 4.13 -17.30
N VAL A 122 4.65 3.26 -16.97
CA VAL A 122 3.72 2.63 -17.92
C VAL A 122 2.49 3.53 -18.02
N GLU A 123 2.49 4.46 -18.98
CA GLU A 123 1.50 5.55 -19.07
C GLU A 123 0.04 5.07 -19.09
N GLU A 124 -0.26 3.97 -19.79
CA GLU A 124 -1.63 3.42 -19.87
C GLU A 124 -2.14 2.96 -18.51
N ASN A 125 -1.30 2.26 -17.75
CA ASN A 125 -1.60 1.83 -16.39
C ASN A 125 -1.65 3.01 -15.43
N SER A 126 -0.67 3.93 -15.50
CA SER A 126 -0.63 5.15 -14.67
C SER A 126 -1.92 5.96 -14.82
N ASN A 127 -2.36 6.20 -16.06
CA ASN A 127 -3.61 6.91 -16.35
C ASN A 127 -4.82 6.20 -15.74
N THR A 128 -4.89 4.88 -15.86
CA THR A 128 -6.00 4.07 -15.34
C THR A 128 -6.03 4.08 -13.82
N VAL A 129 -4.88 3.84 -13.17
CA VAL A 129 -4.73 3.87 -11.71
C VAL A 129 -5.12 5.24 -11.16
N VAL A 130 -4.62 6.32 -11.75
CA VAL A 130 -4.97 7.69 -11.33
C VAL A 130 -6.47 7.95 -11.45
N LYS A 131 -7.09 7.60 -12.58
CA LYS A 131 -8.54 7.76 -12.76
C LYS A 131 -9.33 6.98 -11.71
N LEU A 132 -8.92 5.76 -11.38
CA LEU A 132 -9.58 4.92 -10.39
C LEU A 132 -9.43 5.49 -8.97
N LEU A 133 -8.23 5.97 -8.60
CA LEU A 133 -7.96 6.58 -7.29
C LEU A 133 -8.76 7.86 -7.08
N ILE A 134 -8.85 8.75 -8.07
CA ILE A 134 -9.61 10.01 -7.96
C ILE A 134 -11.11 9.75 -7.74
N ARG A 135 -11.63 8.64 -8.26
CA ARG A 135 -13.03 8.23 -8.08
C ARG A 135 -13.31 7.62 -6.71
N ARG A 136 -12.27 7.30 -5.93
CA ARG A 136 -12.34 6.68 -4.60
C ARG A 136 -11.39 7.40 -3.63
N PRO A 137 -11.79 8.57 -3.09
CA PRO A 137 -10.93 9.36 -2.21
C PRO A 137 -10.51 8.63 -0.92
N GLU A 138 -11.18 7.53 -0.57
CA GLU A 138 -10.84 6.66 0.54
C GLU A 138 -9.47 6.00 0.39
N CYS A 139 -8.99 5.81 -0.84
CA CYS A 139 -7.68 5.23 -1.13
C CYS A 139 -6.50 6.10 -0.64
N PHE A 140 -6.70 7.40 -0.41
CA PHE A 140 -5.63 8.30 0.03
C PHE A 140 -5.42 8.29 1.55
N GLY A 141 -6.25 7.57 2.30
CA GLY A 141 -6.22 7.59 3.76
C GLY A 141 -6.92 8.82 4.37
N PRO A 142 -7.13 8.81 5.70
CA PRO A 142 -7.97 9.79 6.38
C PRO A 142 -7.42 11.23 6.32
N ALA A 143 -6.10 11.41 6.23
CA ALA A 143 -5.50 12.75 6.24
C ALA A 143 -5.64 13.49 4.90
N LEU A 144 -5.87 12.77 3.80
CA LEU A 144 -5.84 13.29 2.44
C LEU A 144 -7.20 13.27 1.72
N ARG A 145 -8.22 12.63 2.29
CA ARG A 145 -9.56 12.50 1.68
C ARG A 145 -10.43 13.77 1.64
N GLY A 146 -9.86 14.95 1.88
CA GLY A 146 -10.50 16.27 1.66
C GLY A 146 -11.56 16.71 2.67
N GLU A 147 -12.38 15.79 3.21
CA GLU A 147 -13.37 16.11 4.25
C GLU A 147 -12.75 15.90 5.65
N GLY A 148 -12.10 16.93 6.18
CA GLY A 148 -11.59 16.95 7.57
C GLY A 148 -10.19 16.38 7.77
N GLY A 149 -9.43 16.15 6.70
CA GLY A 149 -8.01 15.75 6.80
C GLY A 149 -7.13 16.93 7.23
N ASN A 150 -6.24 16.70 8.21
CA ASN A 150 -5.30 17.71 8.71
C ASN A 150 -4.07 17.92 7.78
N GLY A 151 -4.07 17.29 6.61
CA GLY A 151 -2.94 17.29 5.68
C GLY A 151 -1.88 16.24 5.99
N LEU A 152 -0.99 16.01 5.02
CA LEU A 152 0.06 14.98 5.08
C LEU A 152 1.05 15.21 6.23
N LEU A 153 1.51 16.45 6.39
CA LEU A 153 2.49 16.81 7.42
C LEU A 153 1.95 16.52 8.83
N ALA A 154 0.71 16.92 9.11
CA ALA A 154 0.08 16.65 10.40
C ALA A 154 -0.02 15.14 10.65
N ALA A 155 -0.40 14.36 9.64
CA ALA A 155 -0.48 12.90 9.74
C ALA A 155 0.87 12.24 9.99
N MET A 156 1.95 12.73 9.36
CA MET A 156 3.31 12.24 9.61
C MET A 156 3.78 12.59 11.03
N LEU A 157 3.53 13.81 11.50
CA LEU A 157 3.87 14.22 12.87
C LEU A 157 3.08 13.44 13.92
N GLU A 158 1.80 13.15 13.66
CA GLU A 158 1.00 12.27 14.52
C GLU A 158 1.54 10.83 14.52
N ALA A 159 1.92 10.30 13.36
CA ALA A 159 2.50 8.97 13.24
C ALA A 159 3.84 8.83 13.98
N ILE A 160 4.69 9.88 13.94
CA ILE A 160 5.93 9.94 14.72
C ILE A 160 5.62 9.91 16.22
N LYS A 161 4.67 10.73 16.69
CA LYS A 161 4.25 10.72 18.10
C LYS A 161 3.71 9.36 18.55
N ILE A 162 2.92 8.69 17.70
CA ILE A 162 2.45 7.33 17.97
C ILE A 162 3.64 6.38 18.08
N SER A 163 4.62 6.47 17.17
CA SER A 163 5.82 5.63 17.21
C SER A 163 6.73 5.87 18.42
N GLU A 164 6.69 7.09 18.99
CA GLU A 164 7.45 7.45 20.19
C GLU A 164 6.72 7.06 21.50
N ASP A 165 5.41 6.85 21.46
CA ASP A 165 4.58 6.45 22.61
C ASP A 165 4.14 4.97 22.51
N PRO A 166 4.79 4.05 23.25
CA PRO A 166 4.44 2.63 23.24
C PRO A 166 3.00 2.35 23.64
N ALA A 167 2.32 3.22 24.39
CA ALA A 167 0.92 3.03 24.77
C ALA A 167 -0.05 3.21 23.58
N LEU A 168 0.37 3.94 22.54
CA LEU A 168 -0.39 4.15 21.31
C LEU A 168 0.03 3.19 20.19
N ASP A 169 1.23 2.64 20.28
CA ASP A 169 1.80 1.78 19.23
C ASP A 169 1.62 0.27 19.49
N LEU A 170 1.52 -0.12 20.77
CA LEU A 170 1.52 -1.52 21.22
C LEU A 170 0.17 -1.94 21.83
N PRO A 171 -0.11 -3.25 21.92
CA PRO A 171 -1.32 -3.72 22.56
C PRO A 171 -1.29 -3.48 24.08
N CYS A 172 -2.33 -2.85 24.62
CA CYS A 172 -2.47 -2.65 26.06
C CYS A 172 -2.88 -3.96 26.75
N THR A 173 -2.13 -4.41 27.76
CA THR A 173 -2.64 -5.44 28.68
C THR A 173 -3.77 -4.87 29.54
N ALA A 174 -4.65 -5.74 30.05
CA ALA A 174 -5.75 -5.38 30.96
C ALA A 174 -5.31 -4.66 32.27
N ASN A 175 -4.00 -4.56 32.53
CA ASN A 175 -3.41 -3.85 33.67
C ASN A 175 -2.80 -2.47 33.33
N GLY A 176 -2.94 -1.99 32.09
CA GLY A 176 -2.42 -0.68 31.69
C GLY A 176 -0.90 -0.63 31.49
N GLU A 177 -0.23 -1.78 31.47
CA GLU A 177 1.19 -1.89 31.14
C GLU A 177 1.35 -2.32 29.66
N PRO A 178 2.26 -1.69 28.89
CA PRO A 178 2.56 -2.12 27.53
C PRO A 178 3.09 -3.55 27.55
N SER A 179 2.51 -4.42 26.73
CA SER A 179 2.84 -5.85 26.62
C SER A 179 4.20 -6.08 25.95
N GLY A 180 5.28 -5.57 26.54
CA GLY A 180 6.63 -5.58 25.93
C GLY A 180 7.64 -6.51 26.61
N SER A 181 7.27 -7.29 27.62
CA SER A 181 8.23 -8.01 28.46
C SER A 181 7.81 -9.44 28.84
N GLY A 182 7.47 -10.27 27.85
CA GLY A 182 7.28 -11.72 28.03
C GLY A 182 8.04 -12.49 26.96
N GLU A 183 8.97 -13.36 27.38
CA GLU A 183 9.95 -14.07 26.55
C GLU A 183 9.40 -15.26 25.72
N ASP A 184 8.10 -15.31 25.39
CA ASP A 184 7.54 -16.47 24.67
C ASP A 184 6.75 -16.04 23.43
N GLU A 185 7.23 -16.53 22.27
CA GLU A 185 6.75 -16.34 20.89
C GLU A 185 7.25 -15.08 20.17
N GLU A 186 7.99 -15.29 19.07
CA GLU A 186 8.38 -14.30 18.05
C GLU A 186 7.12 -13.74 17.31
N GLU A 187 6.09 -13.30 18.02
CA GLU A 187 5.01 -12.53 17.42
C GLU A 187 5.54 -11.15 17.06
N GLU A 188 5.84 -10.96 15.77
CA GLU A 188 6.28 -9.71 15.17
C GLU A 188 5.32 -8.58 15.56
N VAL A 189 5.81 -7.68 16.43
CA VAL A 189 5.08 -6.52 16.92
C VAL A 189 4.76 -5.60 15.74
N ALA A 190 3.47 -5.33 15.53
CA ALA A 190 3.05 -4.33 14.55
C ALA A 190 3.25 -2.92 15.14
N HIS A 191 4.09 -2.12 14.52
CA HIS A 191 4.24 -0.70 14.85
C HIS A 191 3.26 0.13 14.01
N THR A 192 2.19 0.61 14.65
CA THR A 192 1.10 1.38 14.04
C THR A 192 1.62 2.70 13.45
N GLY A 193 2.46 3.43 14.20
CA GLY A 193 3.06 4.69 13.71
C GLY A 193 3.89 4.45 12.43
N ASN A 194 4.74 3.41 12.44
CA ASN A 194 5.52 3.02 11.27
C ASN A 194 4.65 2.60 10.08
N ALA A 195 3.54 1.89 10.32
CA ALA A 195 2.61 1.51 9.26
C ALA A 195 1.96 2.72 8.58
N ILE A 196 1.56 3.74 9.36
CA ILE A 196 0.98 4.98 8.82
C ILE A 196 2.01 5.71 7.93
N MET A 197 3.25 5.87 8.42
CA MET A 197 4.32 6.51 7.64
C MET A 197 4.64 5.73 6.37
N SER A 198 4.70 4.39 6.46
CA SER A 198 4.96 3.50 5.32
C SER A 198 3.88 3.61 4.26
N PHE A 199 2.61 3.64 4.67
CA PHE A 199 1.47 3.80 3.77
C PHE A 199 1.56 5.11 2.96
N TYR A 200 1.70 6.24 3.65
CA TYR A 200 1.75 7.53 2.97
C TYR A 200 3.02 7.67 2.11
N SER A 201 4.15 7.11 2.54
CA SER A 201 5.36 7.07 1.73
C SER A 201 5.17 6.26 0.44
N ALA A 202 4.52 5.10 0.52
CA ALA A 202 4.19 4.27 -0.64
C ALA A 202 3.19 4.97 -1.58
N LEU A 203 2.22 5.69 -1.03
CA LEU A 203 1.24 6.46 -1.80
C LEU A 203 1.92 7.59 -2.59
N ILE A 204 2.83 8.34 -1.95
CA ILE A 204 3.58 9.42 -2.61
C ILE A 204 4.50 8.85 -3.69
N ASP A 205 5.19 7.74 -3.43
CA ASP A 205 6.04 7.08 -4.43
C ASP A 205 5.23 6.57 -5.63
N LEU A 206 4.03 6.02 -5.41
CA LEU A 206 3.11 5.64 -6.48
C LEU A 206 2.71 6.85 -7.32
N LEU A 207 2.22 7.91 -6.68
CA LEU A 207 1.78 9.13 -7.37
C LEU A 207 2.92 9.81 -8.13
N GLY A 208 4.14 9.80 -7.56
CA GLY A 208 5.34 10.31 -8.21
C GLY A 208 5.73 9.53 -9.47
N ARG A 209 5.53 8.20 -9.48
CA ARG A 209 5.74 7.35 -10.67
C ARG A 209 4.63 7.48 -11.71
N CYS A 210 3.43 7.86 -11.27
CA CYS A 210 2.32 8.16 -12.17
C CYS A 210 2.41 9.57 -12.78
N ALA A 211 3.20 10.48 -12.21
CA ALA A 211 3.33 11.84 -12.73
C ALA A 211 4.02 11.83 -14.11
N PRO A 212 3.45 12.50 -15.13
CA PRO A 212 4.06 12.58 -16.45
C PRO A 212 5.25 13.54 -16.41
N GLU A 213 6.21 13.36 -17.31
CA GLU A 213 7.20 14.41 -17.57
C GLU A 213 6.46 15.68 -18.02
N MET A 214 6.87 16.84 -17.50
CA MET A 214 6.21 18.16 -17.61
C MET A 214 5.80 18.62 -19.04
N HIS A 215 6.15 17.87 -20.08
CA HIS A 215 5.91 18.19 -21.48
C HIS A 215 4.66 17.51 -22.10
N VAL A 216 3.99 16.59 -21.41
CA VAL A 216 2.82 15.86 -21.96
C VAL A 216 1.51 16.49 -21.47
N SER A 217 0.75 17.06 -22.40
CA SER A 217 -0.45 17.88 -22.16
C SER A 217 -1.75 17.05 -22.13
N ASP A 218 -1.90 16.15 -21.15
CA ASP A 218 -3.10 15.32 -21.01
C ASP A 218 -4.00 15.79 -19.85
N ASN A 219 -5.29 16.05 -20.13
CA ASN A 219 -6.28 16.56 -19.17
C ASN A 219 -6.46 15.69 -17.90
N THR A 220 -6.21 14.38 -18.00
CA THR A 220 -6.23 13.46 -16.84
C THR A 220 -5.15 13.85 -15.82
N PHE A 221 -3.97 14.23 -16.29
CA PHE A 221 -2.84 14.61 -15.44
C PHE A 221 -2.97 16.01 -14.87
N TYR A 222 -3.76 16.90 -15.46
CA TYR A 222 -4.12 18.16 -14.79
C TYR A 222 -4.91 17.91 -13.50
N SER A 223 -5.80 16.91 -13.48
CA SER A 223 -6.55 16.56 -12.27
C SER A 223 -5.63 15.94 -11.21
N LEU A 224 -4.70 15.08 -11.62
CA LEU A 224 -3.65 14.57 -10.75
C LEU A 224 -2.76 15.71 -10.23
N TYR A 225 -2.38 16.66 -11.08
CA TYR A 225 -1.61 17.83 -10.69
C TYR A 225 -2.36 18.66 -9.65
N PHE A 226 -3.68 18.80 -9.71
CA PHE A 226 -4.45 19.47 -8.65
C PHE A 226 -4.49 18.70 -7.32
N ILE A 227 -4.25 17.38 -7.31
CA ILE A 227 -4.21 16.53 -6.10
C ILE A 227 -2.78 16.44 -5.54
N ILE A 228 -1.80 16.30 -6.43
CA ILE A 228 -0.36 16.28 -6.10
C ILE A 228 0.12 17.67 -5.69
N LYS A 229 -0.35 18.74 -6.33
CA LYS A 229 0.14 20.10 -6.06
C LYS A 229 -0.04 20.51 -4.59
N PRO A 230 -1.19 20.32 -3.92
CA PRO A 230 -1.30 20.54 -2.47
C PRO A 230 -0.40 19.64 -1.63
N LEU A 231 -0.16 18.39 -2.06
CA LEU A 231 0.76 17.46 -1.37
C LEU A 231 2.23 17.90 -1.43
N PHE A 232 2.61 18.68 -2.46
CA PHE A 232 4.00 19.08 -2.72
C PHE A 232 4.29 20.59 -2.58
N ILE A 233 3.26 21.45 -2.48
CA ILE A 233 3.43 22.92 -2.41
C ILE A 233 3.44 23.47 -0.99
N ASP A 234 2.74 22.84 -0.04
CA ASP A 234 2.99 23.18 1.35
C ASP A 234 4.36 22.60 1.71
N ASP A 235 5.21 23.37 2.41
CA ASP A 235 6.56 22.99 2.86
C ASP A 235 6.61 21.63 3.61
N SER A 236 5.46 21.01 3.89
CA SER A 236 5.23 19.61 4.24
C SER A 236 6.33 18.61 3.84
N LEU A 237 6.68 18.48 2.54
CA LEU A 237 7.69 17.49 2.13
C LEU A 237 9.12 17.90 2.49
N ILE A 238 9.41 19.20 2.53
CA ILE A 238 10.71 19.73 2.96
C ILE A 238 10.87 19.55 4.48
N GLU A 239 9.79 19.79 5.24
CA GLU A 239 9.77 19.58 6.69
C GLU A 239 9.79 18.09 7.09
N ILE A 240 9.17 17.19 6.30
CA ILE A 240 9.25 15.73 6.54
C ILE A 240 10.66 15.17 6.31
N GLN A 241 11.46 15.79 5.43
CA GLN A 241 12.84 15.35 5.14
C GLN A 241 13.90 15.99 6.05
N SER A 242 13.51 16.95 6.90
CA SER A 242 14.36 17.66 7.85
C SER A 242 14.46 16.94 9.19
#